data_AF-A1IV11-F1
#
_entry.id   AF-A1IV11-F1
#
_cell.length_a   1.000
_cell.length_b   1.000
_cell.length_c   1.000
_cell.angle_alpha   90.00
_cell.angle_beta   90.00
_cell.angle_gamma   90.00
#
_symmetry.space_group_name_H-M   'P 1'
#
loop_
_entity.id
_entity.type
_entity.pdbx_description
1 polymer ?
#
loop_
_entity_poly.entity_id
_entity_poly.type
_entity_poly.pdbx_seq_one_letter_code
_entity_poly.pdbx_strand_id
1 'polypeptide(L)'
;QIILNVKKIALKLNGADDQEETMEINVKGPAQVTAGDIVAGADVDVLNPDLYIATVADGATFHMRMTADKGRGYVSADENKTRNTEMPIGVLAVDSIYTPIERVNYQVENARVGQRADYDKLTLDVWTNGSI
;
A
#
# COMPACT_ATOMS: atom_id res chain seq x y z
N GLN A 1 4.63 8.49 -12.86
CA GLN A 1 5.41 7.28 -12.49
C GLN A 1 5.61 7.17 -10.98
N ILE A 2 6.01 8.24 -10.29
CA ILE A 2 6.22 8.25 -8.83
C ILE A 2 4.97 7.81 -8.05
N ILE A 3 3.79 8.36 -8.34
CA ILE A 3 2.53 7.98 -7.68
C ILE A 3 2.24 6.47 -7.77
N LEU A 4 2.55 5.84 -8.92
CA LEU A 4 2.34 4.41 -9.11
C LEU A 4 3.29 3.56 -8.26
N ASN A 5 4.49 4.06 -7.98
CA ASN A 5 5.42 3.40 -7.09
C ASN A 5 5.02 3.59 -5.62
N VAL A 6 4.57 4.79 -5.25
CA VAL A 6 4.07 5.10 -3.91
C VAL A 6 2.87 4.20 -3.53
N LYS A 7 1.94 3.95 -4.47
CA LYS A 7 0.81 3.02 -4.24
C LYS A 7 1.21 1.58 -3.93
N LYS A 8 2.46 1.18 -4.21
CA LYS A 8 2.97 -0.16 -3.93
C LYS A 8 3.67 -0.26 -2.57
N ILE A 9 3.81 0.84 -1.84
CA ILE A 9 4.39 0.82 -0.50
C ILE A 9 3.44 0.03 0.40
N ALA A 10 3.94 -1.01 1.03
CA ALA A 10 3.21 -1.80 2.01
C ALA A 10 3.50 -1.21 3.40
N LEU A 11 2.46 -0.72 4.05
CA LEU A 11 2.54 -0.09 5.36
C LEU A 11 1.78 -0.93 6.38
N LYS A 12 2.33 -1.01 7.60
CA LYS A 12 1.61 -1.47 8.78
C LYS A 12 1.55 -0.33 9.79
N LEU A 13 0.34 0.11 10.09
CA LEU A 13 0.09 1.17 11.05
C LEU A 13 -0.29 0.52 12.40
N ASN A 14 0.46 0.84 13.45
CA ASN A 14 0.28 0.28 14.79
C ASN A 14 -0.56 1.21 15.71
N GLY A 15 -0.77 2.46 15.32
CA GLY A 15 -1.54 3.47 16.06
C GLY A 15 -3.04 3.21 16.12
N ALA A 16 -3.82 4.17 16.64
CA ALA A 16 -5.28 4.04 16.73
C ALA A 16 -5.95 4.00 15.33
N ASP A 17 -7.15 3.44 15.23
CA ASP A 17 -7.85 3.25 13.94
C ASP A 17 -8.31 4.56 13.29
N ASP A 18 -8.47 5.63 14.08
CA ASP A 18 -8.87 6.97 13.66
C ASP A 18 -7.69 7.95 13.55
N GLN A 19 -6.46 7.44 13.66
CA GLN A 19 -5.25 8.25 13.61
C GLN A 19 -4.63 8.26 12.21
N GLU A 20 -4.43 9.47 11.67
CA GLU A 20 -3.64 9.67 10.46
C GLU A 20 -2.15 9.83 10.81
N GLU A 21 -1.30 9.15 10.06
CA GLU A 21 0.15 9.23 10.19
C GLU A 21 0.75 9.98 9.01
N THR A 22 1.63 10.94 9.30
CA THR A 22 2.37 11.70 8.29
C THR A 22 3.77 11.13 8.12
N MET A 23 4.16 10.91 6.87
CA MET A 23 5.46 10.39 6.47
C MET A 23 6.14 11.37 5.51
N GLU A 24 7.47 11.42 5.54
CA GLU A 24 8.24 12.33 4.70
C GLU A 24 9.46 11.65 4.07
N ILE A 25 9.75 12.01 2.82
CA ILE A 25 11.01 11.72 2.14
C ILE A 25 11.66 13.05 1.80
N ASN A 26 12.92 13.23 2.19
CA ASN A 26 13.72 14.40 1.85
C ASN A 26 15.14 13.98 1.47
N VAL A 27 15.41 13.92 0.16
CA VAL A 27 16.68 13.40 -0.38
C VAL A 27 17.29 14.41 -1.36
N LYS A 28 18.60 14.62 -1.24
CA LYS A 28 19.40 15.39 -2.21
C LYS A 28 20.16 14.43 -3.13
N GLY A 29 20.11 14.68 -4.43
CA GLY A 29 20.78 13.87 -5.42
C GLY A 29 22.30 14.12 -5.50
N PRO A 30 23.03 13.24 -6.20
CA PRO A 30 22.53 12.09 -6.95
C PRO A 30 22.22 10.90 -6.01
N ALA A 31 20.99 10.36 -6.08
CA ALA A 31 20.54 9.29 -5.20
C ALA A 31 19.42 8.45 -5.81
N GLN A 32 19.40 7.16 -5.49
CA GLN A 32 18.26 6.28 -5.74
C GLN A 32 17.39 6.28 -4.47
N VAL A 33 16.12 6.67 -4.60
CA VAL A 33 15.17 6.75 -3.50
C VAL A 33 14.34 5.48 -3.46
N THR A 34 14.30 4.86 -2.30
CA THR A 34 13.56 3.63 -1.97
C THR A 34 12.52 3.91 -0.88
N ALA A 35 11.63 2.95 -0.61
CA ALA A 35 10.68 3.06 0.49
C ALA A 35 11.37 3.06 1.87
N GLY A 36 12.60 2.52 1.96
CA GLY A 36 13.42 2.59 3.16
C GLY A 36 13.89 4.01 3.52
N ASP A 37 13.84 4.96 2.59
CA ASP A 37 14.18 6.37 2.84
C ASP A 37 13.02 7.16 3.45
N ILE A 38 11.88 6.51 3.71
CA ILE A 38 10.73 7.13 4.35
C ILE A 38 11.01 7.35 5.83
N VAL A 39 10.90 8.59 6.27
CA VAL A 39 10.92 8.97 7.68
C VAL A 39 9.47 9.04 8.18
N ALA A 40 9.15 8.23 9.18
CA ALA A 40 7.82 8.11 9.76
C ALA A 40 7.85 8.06 11.29
N GLY A 41 6.67 8.18 11.92
CA GLY A 41 6.51 8.00 13.37
C GLY A 41 6.71 6.56 13.83
N ALA A 42 6.76 6.35 15.15
CA ALA A 42 6.96 5.02 15.76
C ALA A 42 5.84 4.02 15.44
N ASP A 43 4.67 4.52 15.04
CA ASP A 43 3.49 3.72 14.73
C ASP A 43 3.41 3.30 13.26
N VAL A 44 4.46 3.53 12.46
CA VAL A 44 4.49 3.22 11.03
C VAL A 44 5.64 2.27 10.70
N ASP A 45 5.30 1.06 10.25
CA ASP A 45 6.26 0.10 9.71
C ASP A 45 6.16 0.04 8.18
N VAL A 46 7.29 0.27 7.49
CA VAL A 46 7.42 0.04 6.04
C VAL A 46 7.85 -1.40 5.81
N LEU A 47 6.98 -2.20 5.19
CA LEU A 47 7.18 -3.65 5.07
C LEU A 47 8.02 -4.06 3.86
N ASN A 48 8.15 -3.18 2.87
CA ASN A 48 8.93 -3.41 1.65
C ASN A 48 9.95 -2.28 1.40
N PRO A 49 10.96 -2.12 2.28
CA PRO A 49 11.91 -1.00 2.23
C PRO A 49 12.71 -0.92 0.93
N ASP A 50 12.96 -2.05 0.26
CA ASP A 50 13.72 -2.10 -1.00
C ASP A 50 12.93 -1.58 -2.23
N LEU A 51 11.65 -1.23 -2.06
CA LEU A 51 10.81 -0.76 -3.15
C LEU A 51 11.35 0.54 -3.76
N TYR A 52 11.71 0.50 -5.05
CA TYR A 52 12.15 1.68 -5.79
C TYR A 52 11.02 2.72 -5.94
N ILE A 53 11.31 3.98 -5.57
CA ILE A 53 10.39 5.11 -5.75
C ILE A 53 10.81 5.98 -6.93
N ALA A 54 12.03 6.51 -6.90
CA ALA A 54 12.54 7.45 -7.92
C ALA A 54 14.07 7.52 -7.93
N THR A 55 14.63 8.15 -8.96
CA THR A 55 16.05 8.51 -9.01
C THR A 55 16.17 10.03 -9.08
N VAL A 56 17.01 10.60 -8.23
CA VAL A 56 17.26 12.04 -8.13
C VAL A 56 18.60 12.34 -8.79
N ALA A 57 18.60 13.25 -9.76
CA ALA A 57 19.81 13.67 -10.47
C ALA A 57 20.72 14.54 -9.58
N ASP A 58 21.99 14.66 -9.97
CA ASP A 58 22.93 15.55 -9.28
C ASP A 58 22.43 17.00 -9.26
N GLY A 59 22.59 17.67 -8.12
CA GLY A 59 22.11 19.02 -7.88
C GLY A 59 20.60 19.17 -7.64
N ALA A 60 19.79 18.10 -7.76
CA ALA A 60 18.35 18.14 -7.51
C ALA A 60 17.98 17.70 -6.08
N THR A 61 16.81 18.12 -5.61
CA THR A 61 16.23 17.70 -4.33
C THR A 61 14.85 17.09 -4.55
N PHE A 62 14.58 15.98 -3.89
CA PHE A 62 13.28 15.33 -3.88
C PHE A 62 12.68 15.42 -2.48
N HIS A 63 11.56 16.13 -2.39
CA HIS A 63 10.79 16.30 -1.17
C HIS A 63 9.37 15.80 -1.41
N MET A 64 8.89 14.93 -0.53
CA MET A 64 7.54 14.38 -0.60
C MET A 64 7.00 14.19 0.81
N ARG A 65 5.77 14.66 1.05
CA ARG A 65 4.98 14.34 2.23
C ARG A 65 3.80 13.48 1.84
N MET A 66 3.53 12.46 2.63
CA MET A 66 2.44 11.51 2.44
C MET A 66 1.68 11.37 3.75
N THR A 67 0.38 11.15 3.66
CA THR A 67 -0.47 10.81 4.82
C THR A 67 -1.02 9.41 4.60
N ALA A 68 -1.02 8.60 5.65
CA ALA A 68 -1.60 7.27 5.65
C ALA A 68 -2.52 7.09 6.86
N ASP A 69 -3.61 6.38 6.64
CA ASP A 69 -4.60 6.05 7.65
C ASP A 69 -4.95 4.55 7.57
N LYS A 70 -5.69 4.07 8.56
CA LYS A 70 -6.24 2.71 8.54
C LYS A 70 -7.60 2.73 7.84
N GLY A 71 -7.80 1.76 6.96
CA GLY A 71 -9.05 1.63 6.22
C GLY A 71 -9.35 0.20 5.83
N ARG A 72 -10.38 0.02 4.99
CA ARG A 72 -10.80 -1.30 4.48
C ARG A 72 -11.07 -1.23 2.99
N GLY A 73 -10.68 -2.29 2.29
CA GLY A 73 -10.95 -2.44 0.86
C GLY A 73 -10.18 -1.44 0.00
N TYR A 74 -10.92 -0.69 -0.81
CA TYR A 74 -10.39 0.25 -1.79
C TYR A 74 -11.16 1.57 -1.70
N VAL A 75 -10.45 2.69 -1.65
CA VAL A 75 -11.03 4.03 -1.73
C VAL A 75 -10.37 4.77 -2.89
N SER A 76 -11.17 5.34 -3.78
CA SER A 76 -10.66 6.04 -4.95
C SER A 76 -10.10 7.43 -4.60
N ALA A 77 -9.23 7.96 -5.45
CA ALA A 77 -8.71 9.32 -5.32
C ALA A 77 -9.81 10.39 -5.28
N ASP A 78 -10.90 10.23 -6.05
CA ASP A 78 -12.01 11.20 -6.06
C ASP A 78 -12.85 11.14 -4.78
N GLU A 79 -13.00 9.94 -4.21
CA GLU A 79 -13.61 9.79 -2.89
C GLU A 79 -12.73 10.42 -1.81
N ASN A 80 -11.41 10.23 -1.87
CA ASN A 80 -10.45 10.88 -0.96
C ASN A 80 -10.52 12.42 -1.05
N LYS A 81 -10.70 13.01 -2.24
CA LYS A 81 -10.95 14.46 -2.38
C LYS A 81 -12.26 14.90 -1.70
N THR A 82 -13.30 14.07 -1.80
CA THR A 82 -14.62 14.38 -1.26
C THR A 82 -14.65 14.26 0.26
N ARG A 83 -13.93 13.28 0.82
CA ARG A 83 -13.78 13.09 2.27
C ARG A 83 -12.91 14.18 2.89
N ASN A 84 -11.91 14.66 2.16
CA ASN A 84 -10.98 15.70 2.59
C ASN A 84 -11.27 17.03 1.90
N THR A 85 -12.41 17.66 2.21
CA THR A 85 -12.85 18.91 1.58
C THR A 85 -11.91 20.10 1.81
N GLU A 86 -10.99 20.01 2.76
CA GLU A 86 -10.03 21.07 3.12
C GLU A 86 -8.60 20.80 2.61
N MET A 87 -8.44 19.95 1.58
CA MET A 87 -7.11 19.68 1.00
C MET A 87 -6.42 20.98 0.54
N PRO A 88 -5.22 21.30 1.08
CA PRO A 88 -4.46 22.45 0.64
C PRO A 88 -4.08 22.37 -0.84
N ILE A 89 -3.85 23.54 -1.44
CA ILE A 89 -3.32 23.63 -2.80
C ILE A 89 -1.98 22.88 -2.87
N GLY A 90 -1.84 22.00 -3.85
CA GLY A 90 -0.64 21.20 -4.07
C GLY A 90 -0.68 19.78 -3.51
N VAL A 91 -1.73 19.41 -2.76
CA VAL A 91 -1.94 18.01 -2.33
C VAL A 91 -2.60 17.21 -3.44
N LEU A 92 -2.04 16.04 -3.76
CA LEU A 92 -2.57 15.12 -4.76
C LEU A 92 -3.25 13.95 -4.06
N ALA A 93 -4.58 13.83 -4.22
CA ALA A 93 -5.30 12.64 -3.77
C ALA A 93 -4.90 11.45 -4.65
N VAL A 94 -4.64 10.32 -4.00
CA VAL A 94 -4.32 9.04 -4.64
C VAL A 94 -5.31 8.00 -4.16
N ASP A 95 -5.44 6.89 -4.90
CA ASP A 95 -6.26 5.76 -4.46
C ASP A 95 -5.63 5.11 -3.21
N SER A 96 -6.45 4.82 -2.21
CA SER A 96 -6.07 4.08 -1.01
C SER A 96 -6.42 2.60 -1.19
N ILE A 97 -5.38 1.75 -1.26
CA ILE A 97 -5.52 0.30 -1.38
C ILE A 97 -5.24 -0.30 0.00
N TYR A 98 -6.28 -0.41 0.82
CA TYR A 98 -6.16 -0.93 2.20
C TYR A 98 -6.13 -2.47 2.25
N THR A 99 -6.55 -3.14 1.18
CA THR A 99 -6.54 -4.60 1.12
C THR A 99 -5.10 -5.13 1.10
N PRO A 100 -4.72 -6.02 2.04
CA PRO A 100 -3.42 -6.70 1.99
C PRO A 100 -3.37 -7.77 0.89
N ILE A 101 -4.53 -8.10 0.30
CA ILE A 101 -4.68 -9.16 -0.69
C ILE A 101 -4.48 -8.56 -2.09
N GLU A 102 -3.46 -9.03 -2.80
CA GLU A 102 -3.14 -8.61 -4.16
C GLU A 102 -3.90 -9.42 -5.21
N ARG A 103 -4.03 -10.73 -4.95
CA ARG A 103 -4.66 -11.66 -5.88
C ARG A 103 -5.25 -12.85 -5.12
N VAL A 104 -6.41 -13.30 -5.59
CA VAL A 104 -7.01 -14.57 -5.18
C VAL A 104 -7.32 -15.39 -6.42
N ASN A 105 -7.03 -16.68 -6.36
CA ASN A 105 -7.44 -17.65 -7.36
C ASN A 105 -8.12 -18.82 -6.65
N TYR A 106 -9.09 -19.46 -7.31
CA TYR A 106 -9.74 -20.64 -6.75
C TYR A 106 -10.04 -21.66 -7.84
N GLN A 107 -10.02 -22.94 -7.45
CA GLN A 107 -10.33 -24.07 -8.31
C GLN A 107 -11.23 -25.05 -7.55
N VAL A 108 -12.27 -25.52 -8.21
CA VAL A 108 -13.21 -26.51 -7.67
C VAL A 108 -13.10 -27.78 -8.50
N GLU A 109 -12.84 -28.90 -7.83
CA GLU A 109 -12.67 -30.22 -8.44
C GLU A 109 -13.62 -31.20 -7.75
N ASN A 110 -14.20 -32.15 -8.51
CA ASN A 110 -14.94 -33.24 -7.89
C ASN A 110 -13.99 -34.10 -7.04
N ALA A 111 -14.41 -34.40 -5.83
CA ALA A 111 -13.70 -35.24 -4.88
C ALA A 111 -14.50 -36.50 -4.57
N ARG A 112 -13.82 -37.64 -4.61
CA ARG A 112 -14.35 -38.90 -4.08
C ARG A 112 -13.82 -39.11 -2.68
N VAL A 113 -14.71 -39.23 -1.70
CA VAL A 113 -14.39 -39.52 -0.31
C VAL A 113 -15.01 -40.87 0.04
N GLY A 114 -14.17 -41.90 0.13
CA GLY A 114 -14.63 -43.28 0.28
C GLY A 114 -15.45 -43.72 -0.93
N GLN A 115 -16.70 -44.15 -0.70
CA GLN A 115 -17.60 -44.59 -1.78
C GLN A 115 -18.46 -43.46 -2.37
N ARG A 116 -18.47 -42.27 -1.75
CA ARG A 116 -19.26 -41.11 -2.19
C ARG A 116 -18.45 -40.20 -3.11
N ALA A 117 -19.06 -39.72 -4.19
CA ALA A 117 -18.42 -38.97 -5.27
C ALA A 117 -19.08 -37.60 -5.55
N ASP A 118 -19.91 -37.15 -4.62
CA ASP A 118 -20.69 -35.91 -4.65
C ASP A 118 -20.04 -34.80 -3.81
N TYR A 119 -18.79 -34.97 -3.40
CA TYR A 119 -18.04 -33.93 -2.70
C TYR A 119 -17.29 -33.04 -3.68
N ASP A 120 -17.17 -31.76 -3.34
CA ASP A 120 -16.29 -30.82 -4.02
C ASP A 120 -15.03 -30.58 -3.18
N LYS A 121 -13.88 -30.54 -3.86
CA LYS A 121 -12.61 -30.04 -3.32
C LYS A 121 -12.38 -28.63 -3.85
N LEU A 122 -12.28 -27.67 -2.93
CA LEU A 122 -11.95 -26.29 -3.22
C LEU A 122 -10.48 -26.02 -2.86
N THR A 123 -9.71 -25.58 -3.84
CA THR A 123 -8.34 -25.07 -3.67
C THR A 123 -8.36 -23.56 -3.82
N LEU A 124 -7.80 -22.81 -2.86
CA LEU A 124 -7.63 -21.35 -2.95
C LEU A 124 -6.14 -21.00 -2.91
N ASP A 125 -5.72 -20.15 -3.83
CA ASP A 125 -4.41 -19.51 -3.82
C ASP A 125 -4.58 -18.02 -3.51
N VAL A 126 -3.92 -17.53 -2.47
CA VAL A 126 -4.02 -16.14 -2.02
C VAL A 126 -2.63 -15.52 -1.96
N TRP A 127 -2.43 -14.43 -2.71
CA TRP A 127 -1.21 -13.63 -2.69
C TRP A 127 -1.45 -12.36 -1.91
N THR A 128 -0.53 -12.06 -0.99
CA THR A 128 -0.64 -10.95 -0.04
C THR A 128 0.63 -10.12 -0.06
N ASN A 129 0.52 -8.82 0.20
CA ASN A 129 1.65 -7.89 0.30
C ASN A 129 2.42 -7.99 1.64
N GLY A 130 2.03 -8.89 2.54
CA GLY A 130 2.68 -9.12 3.84
C GLY A 130 2.20 -8.23 4.98
N SER A 131 1.21 -7.35 4.78
CA SER A 131 0.72 -6.42 5.82
C SER A 131 -0.37 -7.01 6.73
N ILE A 132 -0.30 -8.31 7.02
CA ILE A 132 -1.22 -9.04 7.90
C ILE A 132 -0.75 -8.98 9.36
#